data_AF-A0A840NGK2-F1
#
_entry.id   AF-A0A840NGK2-F1
#
_cell.length_a   1.000
_cell.length_b   1.000
_cell.length_c   1.000
_cell.angle_alpha   90.00
_cell.angle_beta   90.00
_cell.angle_gamma   90.00
#
_symmetry.space_group_name_H-M   'P 1'
#
loop_
_entity.id
_entity.type
_entity.pdbx_description
1 polymer ?
#
loop_
_entity_poly.entity_id
_entity_poly.type
_entity_poly.pdbx_seq_one_letter_code
_entity_poly.pdbx_strand_id
1 'polypeptide(L)'
;MTQHHLALAVNGRERQLSGRLVAYQDRSEEDAVRRVSGLGTRVPKARQETVVILGLGYVGLPTACGLAARRSSVVGVDISEARLRAVADGDVDLPDAERAVLHDALADGSLRLVDDPEALAEADTVVVCVPTPVDEDRVPDLAALRGACATAVAHARPGQTIILTSTTFVGTTRELLVEPLRRRGLGVGTEVHVAFSPERIDPGNHDHVQRDTPRIVGGVTPECSARAARVIGDLTNSVYLVGSPESAELTKLYENIFRAVNLALANEIADICGALSLDPIEVTIAAGTKPYGFLGSFPGPGVGGHCIPCDPHYLLWQLREKGVAAPVIDQAMRSIDLRPDQVVRRAESMLAAAGTGAIGARVLMAGVSYKAGVRDLRESPALPIIAGLTRLGVDVRYHDPLIGEVELPDGSRLTGEPEPRGADWDLVIVHTVHPGFDYAWAGDCPQVLDATYQFDLAPHRQVV
;
A
#
# COMPACT_ATOMS: atom_id res chain seq x y z
N MET A 1 -18.18 -20.66 3.16
CA MET A 1 -17.98 -19.41 2.41
C MET A 1 -18.90 -18.36 3.01
N THR A 2 -18.36 -17.41 3.77
CA THR A 2 -19.06 -16.19 4.17
C THR A 2 -19.31 -15.37 2.91
N GLN A 3 -20.55 -15.01 2.61
CA GLN A 3 -20.83 -14.03 1.55
C GLN A 3 -20.26 -12.68 2.03
N HIS A 4 -19.12 -12.25 1.48
CA HIS A 4 -18.67 -10.88 1.66
C HIS A 4 -19.68 -9.96 0.96
N HIS A 5 -20.42 -9.19 1.75
CA HIS A 5 -21.32 -8.18 1.24
C HIS A 5 -20.47 -7.04 0.64
N LEU A 6 -20.60 -6.82 -0.67
CA LEU A 6 -19.93 -5.71 -1.34
C LEU A 6 -20.51 -4.39 -0.82
N ALA A 7 -19.64 -3.49 -0.37
CA ALA A 7 -19.99 -2.11 -0.05
C ALA A 7 -20.19 -1.32 -1.36
N LEU A 8 -21.33 -1.51 -2.01
CA LEU A 8 -21.69 -0.76 -3.21
C LEU A 8 -22.61 0.40 -2.80
N ALA A 9 -22.25 1.62 -3.15
CA ALA A 9 -23.16 2.77 -3.07
C ALA A 9 -23.79 2.97 -4.45
N VAL A 10 -25.06 2.60 -4.62
CA VAL A 10 -25.78 2.80 -5.87
C VAL A 10 -27.19 3.24 -5.51
N ASN A 11 -27.59 4.48 -5.80
CA ASN A 11 -28.93 5.02 -5.51
C ASN A 11 -30.08 4.01 -5.73
N GLY A 12 -30.36 3.17 -4.72
CA GLY A 12 -31.40 2.14 -4.67
C GLY A 12 -31.20 0.85 -5.50
N ARG A 13 -29.99 0.46 -5.95
CA ARG A 13 -29.78 -0.75 -6.81
C ARG A 13 -28.57 -1.64 -6.46
N GLU A 14 -28.02 -1.51 -5.28
CA GLU A 14 -26.81 -2.21 -4.79
C GLU A 14 -26.88 -3.73 -5.02
N ARG A 15 -28.05 -4.34 -4.75
CA ARG A 15 -28.27 -5.79 -4.90
C ARG A 15 -28.14 -6.27 -6.34
N GLN A 16 -28.45 -5.44 -7.33
CA GLN A 16 -28.39 -5.82 -8.76
C GLN A 16 -26.96 -5.93 -9.29
N LEU A 17 -26.00 -5.27 -8.62
CA LEU A 17 -24.60 -5.30 -9.01
C LEU A 17 -23.82 -6.45 -8.33
N SER A 18 -24.31 -6.93 -7.19
CA SER A 18 -23.63 -7.99 -6.42
C SER A 18 -23.40 -9.30 -7.21
N GLY A 19 -24.28 -9.62 -8.17
CA GLY A 19 -24.14 -10.78 -9.04
C GLY A 19 -23.23 -10.58 -10.27
N ARG A 20 -22.64 -9.39 -10.46
CA ARG A 20 -21.77 -9.10 -11.62
C ARG A 20 -20.31 -9.49 -11.39
N LEU A 21 -19.87 -9.55 -10.14
CA LEU A 21 -18.53 -10.05 -9.80
C LEU A 21 -18.60 -11.57 -9.68
N VAL A 22 -17.68 -12.26 -10.36
CA VAL A 22 -17.61 -13.72 -10.34
C VAL A 22 -16.66 -14.11 -9.22
N ALA A 23 -17.21 -14.63 -8.11
CA ALA A 23 -16.39 -15.27 -7.09
C ALA A 23 -15.77 -16.55 -7.66
N TYR A 24 -14.45 -16.68 -7.55
CA TYR A 24 -13.76 -17.91 -7.92
C TYR A 24 -14.16 -19.03 -6.96
N GLN A 25 -14.50 -20.18 -7.52
CA GLN A 25 -14.75 -21.40 -6.79
C GLN A 25 -13.76 -22.43 -7.31
N ASP A 26 -12.84 -22.89 -6.46
CA ASP A 26 -11.94 -23.95 -6.85
C ASP A 26 -12.72 -25.26 -6.98
N ARG A 27 -12.94 -25.69 -8.22
CA ARG A 27 -13.66 -26.93 -8.54
C ARG A 27 -12.78 -28.17 -8.44
N SER A 28 -11.49 -28.02 -8.14
CA SER A 28 -10.55 -29.14 -8.08
C SER A 28 -10.87 -30.15 -6.97
N GLU A 29 -11.41 -29.70 -5.83
CA GLU A 29 -11.88 -30.60 -4.76
C GLU A 29 -13.17 -31.33 -5.12
N GLU A 30 -14.14 -30.67 -5.76
CA GLU A 30 -15.39 -31.31 -6.21
C GLU A 30 -15.14 -32.37 -7.30
N ASP A 31 -14.23 -32.10 -8.23
CA ASP A 31 -13.83 -33.05 -9.27
C ASP A 31 -12.98 -34.20 -8.72
N ALA A 32 -12.17 -33.97 -7.67
CA ALA A 32 -11.45 -35.03 -6.96
C ALA A 32 -12.43 -35.97 -6.23
N VAL A 33 -13.44 -35.43 -5.54
CA VAL A 33 -14.48 -36.22 -4.86
C VAL A 33 -15.35 -37.00 -5.86
N ARG A 34 -15.69 -36.40 -7.01
CA ARG A 34 -16.42 -37.11 -8.08
C ARG A 34 -15.58 -38.25 -8.68
N ARG A 35 -14.28 -38.06 -8.92
CA ARG A 35 -13.39 -39.11 -9.45
C ARG A 35 -13.16 -40.26 -8.46
N VAL A 36 -13.18 -40.00 -7.15
CA VAL A 36 -13.01 -41.06 -6.12
C VAL A 36 -14.24 -41.98 -6.02
N SER A 37 -15.42 -41.53 -6.48
CA SER A 37 -16.65 -42.34 -6.50
C SER A 37 -16.72 -43.37 -7.65
N GLY A 38 -15.74 -43.38 -8.56
CA GLY A 38 -15.67 -44.33 -9.67
C GLY A 38 -14.23 -44.78 -9.95
N LEU A 39 -13.91 -46.02 -9.53
CA LEU A 39 -12.66 -46.77 -9.73
C LEU A 39 -11.48 -46.42 -8.80
N GLY A 40 -11.07 -47.43 -8.02
CA GLY A 40 -9.90 -47.46 -7.16
C GLY A 40 -8.57 -47.39 -7.91
N THR A 41 -8.24 -46.20 -8.39
CA THR A 41 -6.90 -45.87 -8.88
C THR A 41 -6.18 -45.03 -7.85
N ARG A 42 -4.93 -45.41 -7.53
CA ARG A 42 -4.01 -44.68 -6.68
C ARG A 42 -3.85 -43.27 -7.27
N VAL A 43 -4.43 -42.26 -6.62
CA VAL A 43 -4.23 -40.85 -7.01
C VAL A 43 -2.73 -40.56 -6.90
N PRO A 44 -2.04 -40.17 -7.99
CA PRO A 44 -0.65 -39.74 -7.90
C PRO A 44 -0.56 -38.60 -6.89
N LYS A 45 0.41 -38.66 -5.97
CA LYS A 45 0.69 -37.55 -5.05
C LYS A 45 0.94 -36.31 -5.93
N ALA A 46 0.08 -35.30 -5.84
CA ALA A 46 0.18 -34.12 -6.69
C ALA A 46 1.58 -33.51 -6.53
N ARG A 47 2.25 -33.22 -7.66
CA ARG A 47 3.53 -32.50 -7.65
C ARG A 47 3.28 -31.15 -6.98
N GLN A 48 4.15 -30.79 -6.04
CA GLN A 48 4.11 -29.49 -5.37
C GLN A 48 4.38 -28.40 -6.41
N GLU A 49 3.43 -27.48 -6.61
CA GLU A 49 3.57 -26.38 -7.56
C GLU A 49 4.72 -25.46 -7.11
N THR A 50 5.60 -25.10 -8.05
CA THR A 50 6.71 -24.19 -7.77
C THR A 50 6.32 -22.77 -8.14
N VAL A 51 6.37 -21.85 -7.18
CA VAL A 51 6.03 -20.44 -7.38
C VAL A 51 7.28 -19.58 -7.18
N VAL A 52 7.65 -18.81 -8.20
CA VAL A 52 8.71 -17.81 -8.09
C VAL A 52 8.09 -16.44 -7.79
N ILE A 53 8.62 -15.75 -6.79
CA ILE A 53 8.31 -14.34 -6.51
C ILE A 53 9.49 -13.49 -6.97
N LEU A 54 9.28 -12.66 -8.00
CA LEU A 54 10.27 -11.75 -8.54
C LEU A 54 10.14 -10.37 -7.89
N GLY A 55 11.11 -10.04 -7.03
CA GLY A 55 11.13 -8.89 -6.15
C GLY A 55 10.64 -9.27 -4.75
N LEU A 56 11.48 -9.09 -3.74
CA LEU A 56 11.21 -9.41 -2.33
C LEU A 56 11.09 -8.14 -1.47
N GLY A 57 10.61 -7.05 -2.08
CA GLY A 57 10.30 -5.82 -1.37
C GLY A 57 9.01 -5.93 -0.55
N TYR A 58 8.44 -4.76 -0.27
CA TYR A 58 7.27 -4.56 0.58
C TYR A 58 6.04 -5.44 0.24
N VAL A 59 5.81 -5.76 -1.04
CA VAL A 59 4.70 -6.64 -1.48
C VAL A 59 5.15 -8.09 -1.66
N GLY A 60 6.33 -8.28 -2.24
CA GLY A 60 6.81 -9.60 -2.64
C GLY A 60 7.14 -10.50 -1.47
N LEU A 61 7.78 -9.98 -0.42
CA LEU A 61 8.15 -10.80 0.74
C LEU A 61 6.94 -11.34 1.52
N PRO A 62 5.93 -10.52 1.90
CA PRO A 62 4.69 -11.05 2.49
C PRO A 62 3.99 -12.07 1.58
N THR A 63 3.99 -11.83 0.27
CA THR A 63 3.42 -12.77 -0.73
C THR A 63 4.16 -14.11 -0.71
N ALA A 64 5.49 -14.09 -0.65
CA ALA A 64 6.31 -15.30 -0.57
C ALA A 64 6.02 -16.09 0.72
N CYS A 65 5.98 -15.40 1.87
CA CYS A 65 5.66 -16.02 3.16
C CYS A 65 4.25 -16.64 3.17
N GLY A 66 3.26 -15.92 2.66
CA GLY A 66 1.87 -16.39 2.59
C GLY A 66 1.71 -17.66 1.74
N LEU A 67 2.43 -17.75 0.62
CA LEU A 67 2.42 -18.94 -0.24
C LEU A 67 3.22 -20.11 0.35
N ALA A 68 4.37 -19.83 0.98
CA ALA A 68 5.20 -20.85 1.61
C ALA A 68 4.45 -21.58 2.74
N ALA A 69 3.71 -20.81 3.55
CA ALA A 69 2.87 -21.34 4.64
C ALA A 69 1.78 -22.34 4.17
N ARG A 70 1.46 -22.37 2.86
CA ARG A 70 0.36 -23.17 2.29
C ARG A 70 0.78 -24.23 1.30
N ARG A 71 2.04 -24.69 1.37
CA ARG A 71 2.58 -25.85 0.64
C ARG A 71 3.00 -25.57 -0.81
N SER A 72 3.19 -24.32 -1.20
CA SER A 72 3.94 -24.03 -2.43
C SER A 72 5.44 -24.20 -2.18
N SER A 73 6.18 -24.72 -3.15
CA SER A 73 7.64 -24.59 -3.14
C SER A 73 7.94 -23.19 -3.64
N VAL A 74 8.29 -22.27 -2.75
CA VAL A 74 8.48 -20.85 -3.10
C VAL A 74 9.95 -20.54 -3.32
N VAL A 75 10.24 -19.84 -4.41
CA VAL A 75 11.56 -19.28 -4.68
C VAL A 75 11.43 -17.77 -4.76
N GLY A 76 12.00 -17.06 -3.79
CA GLY A 76 12.13 -15.62 -3.80
C GLY A 76 13.36 -15.20 -4.60
N VAL A 77 13.16 -14.34 -5.59
CA VAL A 77 14.22 -13.79 -6.46
C VAL A 77 14.31 -12.30 -6.22
N ASP A 78 15.50 -11.79 -5.90
CA ASP A 78 15.76 -10.35 -5.84
C ASP A 78 17.14 -10.03 -6.39
N ILE A 79 17.27 -8.91 -7.11
CA ILE A 79 18.56 -8.48 -7.68
C ILE A 79 19.48 -7.87 -6.62
N SER A 80 18.94 -7.47 -5.47
CA SER A 80 19.69 -6.86 -4.38
C SER A 80 20.19 -7.94 -3.43
N GLU A 81 21.50 -8.25 -3.48
CA GLU A 81 22.14 -9.12 -2.49
C GLU A 81 21.92 -8.63 -1.06
N ALA A 82 21.91 -7.30 -0.86
CA ALA A 82 21.65 -6.70 0.45
C ALA A 82 20.23 -7.03 0.93
N ARG A 83 19.23 -7.01 0.04
CA ARG A 83 17.85 -7.39 0.38
C ARG A 83 17.77 -8.88 0.68
N LEU A 84 18.42 -9.74 -0.10
CA LEU A 84 18.46 -11.18 0.15
C LEU A 84 19.08 -11.52 1.51
N ARG A 85 20.18 -10.85 1.89
CA ARG A 85 20.80 -11.00 3.23
C ARG A 85 19.85 -10.56 4.34
N ALA A 86 19.25 -9.37 4.20
CA ALA A 86 18.28 -8.88 5.18
C ALA A 86 17.12 -9.87 5.40
N VAL A 87 16.58 -10.45 4.31
CA VAL A 87 15.53 -11.48 4.37
C VAL A 87 16.02 -12.76 5.05
N ALA A 88 17.24 -13.22 4.72
CA ALA A 88 17.82 -14.42 5.33
C ALA A 88 18.08 -14.25 6.84
N ASP A 89 18.49 -13.05 7.25
CA ASP A 89 18.78 -12.70 8.64
C ASP A 89 17.51 -12.35 9.45
N GLY A 90 16.36 -12.20 8.76
CA GLY A 90 15.09 -11.78 9.37
C GLY A 90 15.01 -10.30 9.72
N ASP A 91 16.00 -9.49 9.32
CA ASP A 91 16.03 -8.04 9.49
C ASP A 91 15.22 -7.33 8.39
N VAL A 92 13.91 -7.54 8.45
CA VAL A 92 12.95 -7.08 7.44
C VAL A 92 11.77 -6.34 8.04
N ASP A 93 11.16 -5.54 7.17
CA ASP A 93 9.98 -4.71 7.37
C ASP A 93 8.67 -5.54 7.46
N LEU A 94 8.67 -6.60 8.26
CA LEU A 94 7.51 -7.45 8.52
C LEU A 94 7.03 -7.32 9.99
N PRO A 95 5.73 -7.55 10.28
CA PRO A 95 5.25 -7.77 11.64
C PRO A 95 5.89 -9.01 12.30
N ASP A 96 5.93 -9.06 13.65
CA ASP A 96 6.51 -10.19 14.40
C ASP A 96 5.95 -11.56 13.99
N ALA A 97 4.64 -11.66 13.82
CA ALA A 97 3.98 -12.89 13.42
C ALA A 97 4.41 -13.35 12.01
N GLU A 98 4.63 -12.40 11.09
CA GLU A 98 5.08 -12.71 9.72
C GLU A 98 6.58 -13.02 9.68
N ARG A 99 7.39 -12.41 10.54
CA ARG A 99 8.80 -12.80 10.74
C ARG A 99 8.94 -14.24 11.23
N ALA A 100 8.05 -14.69 12.12
CA ALA A 100 8.04 -16.09 12.57
C ALA A 100 7.74 -17.05 11.39
N VAL A 101 6.77 -16.71 10.54
CA VAL A 101 6.47 -17.48 9.32
C VAL A 101 7.65 -17.49 8.35
N LEU A 102 8.32 -16.35 8.17
CA LEU A 102 9.53 -16.25 7.34
C LEU A 102 10.64 -17.17 7.86
N HIS A 103 10.92 -17.12 9.17
CA HIS A 103 11.94 -17.96 9.80
C HIS A 103 11.66 -19.45 9.56
N ASP A 104 10.42 -19.89 9.81
CA ASP A 104 10.03 -21.28 9.63
C ASP A 104 10.14 -21.72 8.17
N ALA A 105 9.72 -20.86 7.23
CA ALA A 105 9.76 -21.14 5.80
C ALA A 105 11.19 -21.23 5.24
N LEU A 106 12.12 -20.43 5.77
CA LEU A 106 13.54 -20.53 5.43
C LEU A 106 14.16 -21.79 6.04
N ALA A 107 13.81 -22.11 7.28
CA ALA A 107 14.36 -23.26 8.01
C ALA A 107 13.92 -24.61 7.44
N ASP A 108 12.66 -24.73 7.00
CA ASP A 108 12.12 -25.96 6.40
C ASP A 108 12.34 -26.06 4.88
N GLY A 109 12.86 -24.98 4.27
CA GLY A 109 13.17 -24.89 2.85
C GLY A 109 11.96 -24.69 1.93
N SER A 110 10.78 -24.41 2.49
CA SER A 110 9.59 -24.04 1.70
C SER A 110 9.73 -22.68 1.01
N LEU A 111 10.58 -21.79 1.54
CA LEU A 111 11.06 -20.59 0.89
C LEU A 111 12.57 -20.68 0.65
N ARG A 112 12.98 -20.55 -0.61
CA ARG A 112 14.39 -20.42 -1.01
C ARG A 112 14.66 -19.03 -1.57
N LEU A 113 15.82 -18.47 -1.26
CA LEU A 113 16.25 -17.16 -1.76
C LEU A 113 17.34 -17.35 -2.81
N VAL A 114 17.20 -16.69 -3.97
CA VAL A 114 18.20 -16.69 -5.05
C VAL A 114 18.29 -15.31 -5.69
N ASP A 115 19.42 -15.02 -6.33
CA ASP A 115 19.65 -13.85 -7.19
C ASP A 115 19.56 -14.20 -8.69
N ASP A 116 19.63 -15.50 -9.02
CA ASP A 116 19.65 -16.01 -10.39
C ASP A 116 18.24 -16.07 -11.02
N PRO A 117 17.99 -15.33 -12.12
CA PRO A 117 16.72 -15.37 -12.84
C PRO A 117 16.46 -16.69 -13.57
N GLU A 118 17.42 -17.61 -13.71
CA GLU A 118 17.18 -18.93 -14.31
C GLU A 118 16.10 -19.73 -13.55
N ALA A 119 15.92 -19.46 -12.25
CA ALA A 119 14.85 -20.05 -11.44
C ALA A 119 13.45 -19.83 -12.03
N LEU A 120 13.24 -18.76 -12.79
CA LEU A 120 11.95 -18.48 -13.45
C LEU A 120 11.61 -19.52 -14.51
N ALA A 121 12.59 -20.16 -15.16
CA ALA A 121 12.33 -21.17 -16.19
C ALA A 121 11.82 -22.49 -15.59
N GLU A 122 12.16 -22.78 -14.34
CA GLU A 122 11.75 -24.02 -13.65
C GLU A 122 10.36 -23.90 -13.02
N ALA A 123 9.94 -22.68 -12.67
CA ALA A 123 8.68 -22.39 -11.99
C ALA A 123 7.45 -22.82 -12.79
N ASP A 124 6.37 -23.18 -12.08
CA ASP A 124 5.04 -23.35 -12.68
C ASP A 124 4.31 -22.01 -12.73
N THR A 125 4.52 -21.16 -11.72
CA THR A 125 3.99 -19.80 -11.65
C THR A 125 5.08 -18.79 -11.31
N VAL A 126 5.09 -17.63 -11.99
CA VAL A 126 5.94 -16.47 -11.68
C VAL A 126 5.05 -15.30 -11.27
N VAL A 127 5.30 -14.71 -10.10
CA VAL A 127 4.61 -13.52 -9.62
C VAL A 127 5.59 -12.35 -9.60
N VAL A 128 5.26 -11.26 -10.30
CA VAL A 128 6.11 -10.07 -10.42
C VAL A 128 5.68 -9.00 -9.40
N CYS A 129 6.57 -8.71 -8.45
CA CYS A 129 6.36 -7.88 -7.25
C CYS A 129 7.50 -6.86 -7.05
N VAL A 130 7.88 -6.15 -8.12
CA VAL A 130 8.94 -5.14 -8.08
C VAL A 130 8.39 -3.72 -7.83
N PRO A 131 9.19 -2.79 -7.29
CA PRO A 131 8.75 -1.43 -7.02
C PRO A 131 8.38 -0.69 -8.31
N THR A 132 7.42 0.21 -8.17
CA THR A 132 6.98 1.16 -9.18
C THR A 132 6.92 2.53 -8.49
N PRO A 133 8.03 3.29 -8.48
CA PRO A 133 8.04 4.63 -7.95
C PRO A 133 7.49 5.64 -8.97
N VAL A 134 7.17 6.82 -8.48
CA VAL A 134 6.99 8.03 -9.31
C VAL A 134 8.12 9.00 -8.98
N ASP A 135 8.57 9.77 -9.96
CA ASP A 135 9.57 10.80 -9.73
C ASP A 135 8.96 12.08 -9.11
N GLU A 136 9.81 13.09 -8.91
CA GLU A 136 9.44 14.40 -8.34
C GLU A 136 8.38 15.13 -9.20
N ASP A 137 8.35 14.88 -10.52
CA ASP A 137 7.37 15.41 -11.47
C ASP A 137 6.08 14.56 -11.52
N ARG A 138 5.96 13.58 -10.61
CA ARG A 138 4.85 12.62 -10.53
C ARG A 138 4.70 11.82 -11.83
N VAL A 139 5.82 11.54 -12.50
CA VAL A 139 5.89 10.66 -13.67
C VAL A 139 6.28 9.25 -13.21
N PRO A 140 5.57 8.20 -13.66
CA PRO A 140 5.93 6.81 -13.40
C PRO A 140 7.36 6.45 -13.83
N ASP A 141 8.19 5.97 -12.88
CA ASP A 141 9.43 5.29 -13.21
C ASP A 141 9.17 3.78 -13.37
N LEU A 142 9.32 3.31 -14.60
CA LEU A 142 9.02 1.94 -14.99
C LEU A 142 10.29 1.09 -15.16
N ALA A 143 11.48 1.59 -14.84
CA ALA A 143 12.75 0.90 -15.11
C ALA A 143 12.79 -0.49 -14.45
N ALA A 144 12.51 -0.56 -13.15
CA ALA A 144 12.48 -1.82 -12.40
C ALA A 144 11.41 -2.78 -12.94
N LEU A 145 10.21 -2.27 -13.21
CA LEU A 145 9.10 -3.05 -13.75
C LEU A 145 9.38 -3.61 -15.15
N ARG A 146 9.91 -2.78 -16.05
CA ARG A 146 10.29 -3.20 -17.40
C ARG A 146 11.39 -4.26 -17.36
N GLY A 147 12.39 -4.10 -16.50
CA GLY A 147 13.45 -5.09 -16.30
C GLY A 147 12.92 -6.43 -15.80
N ALA A 148 12.06 -6.40 -14.78
CA ALA A 148 11.45 -7.60 -14.21
C ALA A 148 10.54 -8.34 -15.21
N CYS A 149 9.67 -7.60 -15.90
CA CYS A 149 8.82 -8.16 -16.96
C CYS A 149 9.64 -8.71 -18.12
N ALA A 150 10.70 -8.01 -18.56
CA ALA A 150 11.58 -8.50 -19.61
C ALA A 150 12.28 -9.82 -19.21
N THR A 151 12.72 -9.91 -17.95
CA THR A 151 13.30 -11.13 -17.38
C THR A 151 12.29 -12.27 -17.37
N ALA A 152 11.09 -12.03 -16.85
CA ALA A 152 10.01 -13.03 -16.87
C ALA A 152 9.66 -13.49 -18.28
N VAL A 153 9.59 -12.56 -19.24
CA VAL A 153 9.36 -12.85 -20.65
C VAL A 153 10.49 -13.69 -21.24
N ALA A 154 11.76 -13.39 -20.94
CA ALA A 154 12.91 -14.10 -21.50
C ALA A 154 12.96 -15.57 -21.06
N HIS A 155 12.62 -15.84 -19.80
CA HIS A 155 12.63 -17.19 -19.20
C HIS A 155 11.30 -17.94 -19.34
N ALA A 156 10.25 -17.30 -19.89
CA ALA A 156 8.94 -17.93 -20.02
C ALA A 156 8.98 -19.19 -20.90
N ARG A 157 8.28 -20.25 -20.44
CA ARG A 157 8.10 -21.53 -21.14
C ARG A 157 6.62 -21.93 -21.23
N PRO A 158 6.24 -22.79 -22.19
CA PRO A 158 4.91 -23.38 -22.22
C PRO A 158 4.54 -24.08 -20.89
N GLY A 159 3.28 -23.92 -20.50
CA GLY A 159 2.69 -24.42 -19.27
C GLY A 159 2.64 -23.40 -18.12
N GLN A 160 3.45 -22.34 -18.17
CA GLN A 160 3.57 -21.39 -17.06
C GLN A 160 2.39 -20.45 -16.90
N THR A 161 2.23 -19.96 -15.66
CA THR A 161 1.40 -18.81 -15.32
C THR A 161 2.30 -17.64 -14.91
N ILE A 162 2.07 -16.44 -15.45
CA ILE A 162 2.77 -15.21 -15.07
C ILE A 162 1.72 -14.23 -14.53
N ILE A 163 1.91 -13.80 -13.28
CA ILE A 163 1.01 -12.90 -12.58
C ILE A 163 1.75 -11.60 -12.30
N LEU A 164 1.24 -10.49 -12.83
CA LEU A 164 1.72 -9.17 -12.47
C LEU A 164 0.96 -8.64 -11.25
N THR A 165 1.67 -8.20 -10.23
CA THR A 165 1.08 -7.67 -8.99
C THR A 165 1.51 -6.23 -8.69
N SER A 166 2.69 -5.80 -9.16
CA SER A 166 3.14 -4.41 -9.06
C SER A 166 2.09 -3.42 -9.59
N THR A 167 1.71 -2.44 -8.77
CA THR A 167 0.75 -1.40 -9.16
C THR A 167 1.34 -0.48 -10.22
N THR A 168 0.56 -0.16 -11.26
CA THR A 168 1.03 0.55 -12.46
C THR A 168 -0.18 1.07 -13.26
N PHE A 169 0.07 1.73 -14.39
CA PHE A 169 -0.95 2.22 -15.32
C PHE A 169 -1.70 1.10 -16.05
N VAL A 170 -2.89 1.42 -16.56
CA VAL A 170 -3.77 0.47 -17.25
C VAL A 170 -3.18 0.07 -18.61
N GLY A 171 -3.03 -1.21 -18.88
CA GLY A 171 -2.42 -1.75 -20.09
C GLY A 171 -1.01 -2.31 -19.87
N THR A 172 -0.42 -2.12 -18.69
CA THR A 172 0.96 -2.56 -18.43
C THR A 172 1.16 -4.06 -18.64
N THR A 173 0.23 -4.89 -18.16
CA THR A 173 0.27 -6.35 -18.35
C THR A 173 0.28 -6.70 -19.84
N ARG A 174 -0.48 -5.97 -20.65
CA ARG A 174 -0.55 -6.15 -22.11
C ARG A 174 0.79 -5.83 -22.76
N GLU A 175 1.30 -4.64 -22.48
CA GLU A 175 2.48 -4.06 -23.13
C GLU A 175 3.78 -4.75 -22.71
N LEU A 176 3.92 -5.11 -21.43
CA LEU A 176 5.18 -5.61 -20.87
C LEU A 176 5.27 -7.13 -20.79
N LEU A 177 4.15 -7.85 -20.81
CA LEU A 177 4.14 -9.32 -20.77
C LEU A 177 3.52 -9.91 -22.02
N VAL A 178 2.27 -9.58 -22.34
CA VAL A 178 1.53 -10.27 -23.42
C VAL A 178 2.16 -10.04 -24.79
N GLU A 179 2.44 -8.79 -25.16
CA GLU A 179 3.02 -8.47 -26.47
C GLU A 179 4.44 -9.04 -26.63
N PRO A 180 5.37 -8.90 -25.66
CA PRO A 180 6.68 -9.54 -25.73
C PRO A 180 6.62 -11.07 -25.81
N LEU A 181 5.74 -11.74 -25.06
CA LEU A 181 5.57 -13.19 -25.15
C LEU A 181 5.10 -13.63 -26.54
N ARG A 182 4.16 -12.90 -27.14
CA ARG A 182 3.71 -13.16 -28.52
C ARG A 182 4.83 -12.92 -29.53
N ARG A 183 5.66 -11.89 -29.35
CA ARG A 183 6.85 -11.65 -30.19
C ARG A 183 7.88 -12.78 -30.08
N ARG A 184 7.98 -13.45 -28.92
CA ARG A 184 8.77 -14.70 -28.76
C ARG A 184 8.13 -15.93 -29.41
N GLY A 185 6.93 -15.81 -29.97
CA GLY A 185 6.20 -16.91 -30.60
C GLY A 185 5.38 -17.77 -29.64
N LEU A 186 5.21 -17.36 -28.38
CA LEU A 186 4.43 -18.11 -27.39
C LEU A 186 2.93 -17.76 -27.47
N GLY A 187 2.09 -18.79 -27.45
CA GLY A 187 0.64 -18.67 -27.42
C GLY A 187 0.12 -18.19 -26.06
N VAL A 188 -0.07 -16.88 -25.89
CA VAL A 188 -0.66 -16.33 -24.65
C VAL A 188 -2.13 -16.73 -24.53
N GLY A 189 -2.49 -17.36 -23.42
CA GLY A 189 -3.82 -17.90 -23.13
C GLY A 189 -4.02 -19.37 -23.50
N THR A 190 -3.02 -20.01 -24.11
CA THR A 190 -3.03 -21.44 -24.47
C THR A 190 -1.77 -22.15 -24.00
N GLU A 191 -0.60 -21.57 -24.24
CA GLU A 191 0.70 -22.10 -23.82
C GLU A 191 1.21 -21.39 -22.57
N VAL A 192 1.14 -20.06 -22.53
CA VAL A 192 1.52 -19.25 -21.35
C VAL A 192 0.32 -18.47 -20.87
N HIS A 193 0.07 -18.49 -19.57
CA HIS A 193 -1.13 -17.89 -18.98
C HIS A 193 -0.74 -16.61 -18.25
N VAL A 194 -1.36 -15.49 -18.62
CA VAL A 194 -0.98 -14.18 -18.08
C VAL A 194 -2.17 -13.52 -17.41
N ALA A 195 -1.96 -13.01 -16.20
CA ALA A 195 -2.97 -12.29 -15.44
C ALA A 195 -2.35 -11.12 -14.67
N PHE A 196 -3.22 -10.21 -14.26
CA PHE A 196 -2.92 -9.20 -13.25
C PHE A 196 -3.71 -9.50 -11.98
N SER A 197 -3.05 -9.41 -10.82
CA SER A 197 -3.70 -9.48 -9.52
C SER A 197 -3.06 -8.47 -8.57
N PRO A 198 -3.73 -7.33 -8.32
CA PRO A 198 -3.15 -6.31 -7.45
C PRO A 198 -3.06 -6.81 -6.02
N GLU A 199 -2.03 -6.35 -5.31
CA GLU A 199 -1.99 -6.46 -3.85
C GLU A 199 -2.87 -5.38 -3.20
N ARG A 200 -3.54 -5.77 -2.12
CA ARG A 200 -4.51 -4.96 -1.37
C ARG A 200 -4.24 -4.94 0.14
N ILE A 201 -3.04 -5.34 0.58
CA ILE A 201 -2.62 -5.26 1.99
C ILE A 201 -2.72 -3.83 2.55
N ASP A 202 -3.08 -3.73 3.82
CA ASP A 202 -2.98 -2.51 4.63
C ASP A 202 -1.89 -2.71 5.72
N PRO A 203 -0.68 -2.13 5.55
CA PRO A 203 0.42 -2.30 6.50
C PRO A 203 0.03 -1.99 7.94
N GLY A 204 0.40 -2.86 8.88
CA GLY A 204 0.20 -2.63 10.31
C GLY A 204 -1.26 -2.65 10.76
N ASN A 205 -2.20 -3.07 9.90
CA ASN A 205 -3.61 -3.19 10.26
C ASN A 205 -3.94 -4.61 10.73
N HIS A 206 -4.01 -4.79 12.06
CA HIS A 206 -4.29 -6.08 12.67
C HIS A 206 -5.75 -6.54 12.49
N ASP A 207 -6.68 -5.63 12.21
CA ASP A 207 -8.08 -5.95 11.98
C ASP A 207 -8.35 -6.48 10.57
N HIS A 208 -7.42 -6.22 9.64
CA HIS A 208 -7.54 -6.57 8.22
C HIS A 208 -6.31 -7.32 7.73
N VAL A 209 -6.16 -8.56 8.19
CA VAL A 209 -5.08 -9.46 7.75
C VAL A 209 -5.21 -9.80 6.27
N GLN A 210 -4.07 -10.05 5.60
CA GLN A 210 -4.02 -10.35 4.15
C GLN A 210 -5.00 -11.45 3.74
N ARG A 211 -5.14 -12.48 4.58
CA ARG A 211 -6.00 -13.64 4.32
C ARG A 211 -7.48 -13.29 4.22
N ASP A 212 -7.95 -12.30 4.96
CA ASP A 212 -9.36 -11.91 4.99
C ASP A 212 -9.67 -10.84 3.94
N THR A 213 -8.64 -10.29 3.30
CA THR A 213 -8.78 -9.29 2.24
C THR A 213 -8.99 -9.99 0.90
N PRO A 214 -10.14 -9.80 0.22
CA PRO A 214 -10.37 -10.42 -1.07
C PRO A 214 -9.35 -9.99 -2.12
N ARG A 215 -8.96 -10.89 -3.02
CA ARG A 215 -8.09 -10.57 -4.15
C ARG A 215 -8.88 -10.46 -5.46
N ILE A 216 -8.42 -9.58 -6.34
CA ILE A 216 -8.96 -9.44 -7.70
C ILE A 216 -8.02 -10.14 -8.67
N VAL A 217 -8.56 -10.85 -9.66
CA VAL A 217 -7.78 -11.46 -10.74
C VAL A 217 -8.40 -11.11 -12.09
N GLY A 218 -7.59 -10.52 -12.97
CA GLY A 218 -7.93 -10.27 -14.37
C GLY A 218 -6.95 -11.00 -15.29
N GLY A 219 -7.36 -12.12 -15.85
CA GLY A 219 -6.59 -12.88 -16.83
C GLY A 219 -6.84 -12.44 -18.27
N VAL A 220 -5.88 -12.67 -19.15
CA VAL A 220 -6.04 -12.40 -20.61
C VAL A 220 -7.15 -13.25 -21.24
N THR A 221 -7.36 -14.45 -20.70
CA THR A 221 -8.46 -15.35 -21.03
C THR A 221 -9.09 -15.89 -19.73
N PRO A 222 -10.30 -16.46 -19.77
CA PRO A 222 -10.89 -17.12 -18.59
C PRO A 222 -10.00 -18.20 -17.98
N GLU A 223 -9.26 -18.96 -18.80
CA GLU A 223 -8.29 -19.96 -18.33
C GLU A 223 -7.11 -19.30 -17.58
N CYS A 224 -6.61 -18.15 -18.07
CA CYS A 224 -5.59 -17.39 -17.34
C CYS A 224 -6.11 -16.94 -15.98
N SER A 225 -7.35 -16.44 -15.92
CA SER A 225 -7.98 -16.03 -14.66
C SER A 225 -8.11 -17.21 -13.70
N ALA A 226 -8.55 -18.37 -14.18
CA ALA A 226 -8.72 -19.56 -13.35
C ALA A 226 -7.39 -20.09 -12.78
N ARG A 227 -6.32 -20.09 -13.58
CA ARG A 227 -4.99 -20.51 -13.13
C ARG A 227 -4.37 -19.55 -12.12
N ALA A 228 -4.41 -18.25 -12.43
CA ALA A 228 -3.92 -17.24 -11.51
C ALA A 228 -4.72 -17.23 -10.19
N ALA A 229 -6.04 -17.38 -10.26
CA ALA A 229 -6.89 -17.44 -9.07
C ALA A 229 -6.63 -18.66 -8.18
N ARG A 230 -6.14 -19.77 -8.73
CA ARG A 230 -5.73 -20.93 -7.92
C ARG A 230 -4.55 -20.57 -7.01
N VAL A 231 -3.50 -19.97 -7.57
CA VAL A 231 -2.31 -19.56 -6.81
C VAL A 231 -2.64 -18.42 -5.86
N ILE A 232 -3.35 -17.39 -6.32
CA ILE A 232 -3.76 -16.26 -5.48
C ILE A 232 -4.74 -16.70 -4.39
N GLY A 233 -5.53 -17.75 -4.62
CA GLY A 233 -6.44 -18.34 -3.63
C GLY A 233 -5.73 -18.95 -2.42
N ASP A 234 -4.43 -19.22 -2.50
CA ASP A 234 -3.66 -19.60 -1.31
C ASP A 234 -3.40 -18.38 -0.40
N LEU A 235 -3.33 -17.17 -0.94
CA LEU A 235 -3.08 -15.96 -0.14
C LEU A 235 -4.32 -15.44 0.61
N THR A 236 -5.52 -15.79 0.14
CA THR A 236 -6.78 -15.18 0.62
C THR A 236 -7.94 -16.16 0.69
N ASN A 237 -8.91 -15.88 1.55
CA ASN A 237 -10.15 -16.64 1.65
C ASN A 237 -11.10 -16.42 0.46
N SER A 238 -10.91 -15.37 -0.35
CA SER A 238 -11.78 -15.10 -1.50
C SER A 238 -11.07 -14.40 -2.66
N VAL A 239 -11.33 -14.89 -3.87
CA VAL A 239 -10.85 -14.29 -5.12
C VAL A 239 -12.03 -13.92 -5.99
N TYR A 240 -12.04 -12.71 -6.54
CA TYR A 240 -13.03 -12.23 -7.49
C TYR A 240 -12.40 -12.02 -8.86
N LEU A 241 -13.06 -12.53 -9.90
CA LEU A 241 -12.60 -12.44 -11.27
C LEU A 241 -13.20 -11.23 -11.97
N VAL A 242 -12.36 -10.53 -12.73
CA VAL A 242 -12.77 -9.48 -13.66
C VAL A 242 -12.40 -9.87 -15.10
N GLY A 243 -13.01 -9.20 -16.07
CA GLY A 243 -12.98 -9.62 -17.48
C GLY A 243 -11.64 -9.48 -18.19
N SER A 244 -10.68 -8.72 -17.64
CA SER A 244 -9.38 -8.50 -18.26
C SER A 244 -8.32 -8.03 -17.25
N PRO A 245 -7.01 -8.13 -17.58
CA PRO A 245 -5.95 -7.54 -16.76
C PRO A 245 -6.15 -6.04 -16.56
N GLU A 246 -6.56 -5.32 -17.60
CA GLU A 246 -6.77 -3.87 -17.58
C GLU A 246 -7.88 -3.47 -16.59
N SER A 247 -8.93 -4.30 -16.47
CA SER A 247 -9.97 -4.09 -15.46
C SER A 247 -9.42 -4.25 -14.05
N ALA A 248 -8.51 -5.21 -13.82
CA ALA A 248 -7.90 -5.45 -12.52
C ALA A 248 -6.87 -4.37 -12.16
N GLU A 249 -6.09 -3.89 -13.13
CA GLU A 249 -5.17 -2.75 -13.00
C GLU A 249 -5.93 -1.48 -12.60
N LEU A 250 -6.98 -1.12 -13.34
CA LEU A 250 -7.79 0.05 -13.04
C LEU A 250 -8.52 -0.08 -11.69
N THR A 251 -8.91 -1.30 -11.28
CA THR A 251 -9.55 -1.51 -9.97
C THR A 251 -8.65 -1.02 -8.84
N LYS A 252 -7.34 -1.34 -8.88
CA LYS A 252 -6.39 -0.92 -7.85
C LYS A 252 -6.20 0.60 -7.82
N LEU A 253 -6.05 1.23 -8.99
CA LEU A 253 -5.92 2.67 -9.08
C LEU A 253 -7.17 3.37 -8.54
N TYR A 254 -8.36 2.85 -8.90
CA TYR A 254 -9.62 3.43 -8.46
C TYR A 254 -9.82 3.32 -6.94
N GLU A 255 -9.42 2.21 -6.31
CA GLU A 255 -9.44 2.06 -4.85
C GLU A 255 -8.62 3.17 -4.16
N ASN A 256 -7.43 3.46 -4.66
CA ASN A 256 -6.54 4.47 -4.07
C ASN A 256 -6.95 5.91 -4.43
N ILE A 257 -7.47 6.15 -5.63
CA ILE A 257 -8.09 7.44 -6.01
C ILE A 257 -9.29 7.73 -5.12
N PHE A 258 -10.15 6.74 -4.86
CA PHE A 258 -11.30 6.92 -3.98
C PHE A 258 -10.85 7.32 -2.58
N ARG A 259 -9.82 6.67 -2.03
CA ARG A 259 -9.23 7.06 -0.73
C ARG A 259 -8.65 8.48 -0.77
N ALA A 260 -7.90 8.84 -1.83
CA ALA A 260 -7.33 10.17 -2.00
C ALA A 260 -8.41 11.27 -1.97
N VAL A 261 -9.47 11.09 -2.76
CA VAL A 261 -10.59 12.04 -2.85
C VAL A 261 -11.29 12.20 -1.50
N ASN A 262 -11.53 11.12 -0.76
CA ASN A 262 -12.19 11.20 0.54
C ASN A 262 -11.29 11.85 1.60
N LEU A 263 -9.97 11.61 1.58
CA LEU A 263 -9.03 12.27 2.49
C LEU A 263 -8.90 13.76 2.18
N ALA A 264 -8.83 14.13 0.90
CA ALA A 264 -8.84 15.53 0.49
C ALA A 264 -10.13 16.24 0.93
N LEU A 265 -11.29 15.58 0.77
CA LEU A 265 -12.57 16.10 1.24
C LEU A 265 -12.61 16.22 2.77
N ALA A 266 -12.09 15.23 3.51
CA ALA A 266 -12.04 15.29 4.96
C ALA A 266 -11.22 16.48 5.47
N ASN A 267 -10.07 16.76 4.84
CA ASN A 267 -9.29 17.97 5.12
C ASN A 267 -10.07 19.25 4.81
N GLU A 268 -10.75 19.33 3.66
CA GLU A 268 -11.56 20.49 3.29
C GLU A 268 -12.73 20.72 4.27
N ILE A 269 -13.40 19.66 4.70
CA ILE A 269 -14.44 19.72 5.73
C ILE A 269 -13.85 20.19 7.07
N ALA A 270 -12.63 19.79 7.43
CA ALA A 270 -11.96 20.28 8.63
C ALA A 270 -11.72 21.79 8.59
N ASP A 271 -11.26 22.32 7.46
CA ASP A 271 -11.07 23.75 7.26
C ASP A 271 -12.41 24.52 7.37
N ILE A 272 -13.48 23.97 6.79
CA ILE A 272 -14.85 24.52 6.88
C ILE A 272 -15.35 24.50 8.34
N CYS A 273 -15.15 23.40 9.06
CA CYS A 273 -15.48 23.28 10.47
C CYS A 273 -14.74 24.34 11.30
N GLY A 274 -13.45 24.58 11.02
CA GLY A 274 -12.68 25.65 11.64
C GLY A 274 -13.31 27.04 11.43
N ALA A 275 -13.71 27.37 10.21
CA ALA A 275 -14.39 28.63 9.90
C ALA A 275 -15.77 28.77 10.59
N LEU A 276 -16.44 27.66 10.87
CA LEU A 276 -17.74 27.62 11.53
C LEU A 276 -17.66 27.38 13.05
N SER A 277 -16.45 27.25 13.61
CA SER A 277 -16.22 26.91 15.02
C SER A 277 -16.88 25.58 15.44
N LEU A 278 -16.74 24.55 14.60
CA LEU A 278 -17.24 23.19 14.82
C LEU A 278 -16.07 22.19 14.95
N ASP A 279 -16.30 21.08 15.64
CA ASP A 279 -15.34 19.95 15.70
C ASP A 279 -15.51 19.03 14.47
N PRO A 280 -14.50 18.91 13.59
CA PRO A 280 -14.60 18.05 12.42
C PRO A 280 -14.64 16.55 12.77
N ILE A 281 -14.11 16.13 13.92
CA ILE A 281 -14.19 14.74 14.37
C ILE A 281 -15.62 14.40 14.78
N GLU A 282 -16.24 15.23 15.60
CA GLU A 282 -17.65 15.09 16.00
C GLU A 282 -18.55 15.00 14.76
N VAL A 283 -18.39 15.94 13.81
CA VAL A 283 -19.18 15.99 12.58
C VAL A 283 -19.00 14.72 11.75
N THR A 284 -17.76 14.24 11.60
CA THR A 284 -17.45 13.02 10.82
C THR A 284 -18.04 11.77 11.47
N ILE A 285 -17.92 11.63 12.79
CA ILE A 285 -18.50 10.51 13.55
C ILE A 285 -20.03 10.53 13.44
N ALA A 286 -20.65 11.70 13.62
CA ALA A 286 -22.08 11.88 13.52
C ALA A 286 -22.60 11.50 12.12
N ALA A 287 -21.91 11.92 11.05
CA ALA A 287 -22.23 11.51 9.68
C ALA A 287 -22.05 10.00 9.47
N GLY A 288 -21.03 9.41 10.11
CA GLY A 288 -20.75 7.97 10.15
C GLY A 288 -21.86 7.10 10.73
N THR A 289 -22.76 7.66 11.54
CA THR A 289 -23.92 6.93 12.07
C THR A 289 -24.91 6.49 10.98
N LYS A 290 -24.82 7.09 9.78
CA LYS A 290 -25.61 6.68 8.62
C LYS A 290 -25.03 5.37 8.03
N PRO A 291 -25.80 4.27 8.02
CA PRO A 291 -25.25 2.94 7.70
C PRO A 291 -25.00 2.70 6.19
N TYR A 292 -25.16 3.72 5.34
CA TYR A 292 -24.97 3.61 3.89
C TYR A 292 -24.59 4.95 3.25
N GLY A 293 -23.79 4.86 2.17
CA GLY A 293 -23.43 6.01 1.33
C GLY A 293 -22.48 7.02 1.97
N PHE A 294 -21.90 6.70 3.12
CA PHE A 294 -20.87 7.51 3.78
C PHE A 294 -19.76 6.60 4.28
N LEU A 295 -18.53 6.90 3.90
CA LEU A 295 -17.34 6.28 4.46
C LEU A 295 -16.62 7.34 5.30
N GLY A 296 -16.66 7.17 6.62
CA GLY A 296 -15.97 8.08 7.53
C GLY A 296 -14.49 8.16 7.20
N SER A 297 -14.05 9.36 6.81
CA SER A 297 -12.66 9.68 6.52
C SER A 297 -12.29 10.88 7.36
N PHE A 298 -11.14 10.81 8.03
CA PHE A 298 -10.72 11.81 9.00
C PHE A 298 -9.63 12.71 8.42
N PRO A 299 -9.61 14.00 8.79
CA PRO A 299 -8.54 14.91 8.38
C PRO A 299 -7.21 14.52 9.03
N GLY A 300 -6.11 15.05 8.49
CA GLY A 300 -4.76 14.78 9.00
C GLY A 300 -3.72 15.81 8.56
N PRO A 301 -2.42 15.56 8.87
CA PRO A 301 -1.31 16.44 8.50
C PRO A 301 -0.96 16.40 7.01
N GLY A 302 -1.53 15.44 6.28
CA GLY A 302 -1.22 15.10 4.91
C GLY A 302 -1.46 13.61 4.68
N VAL A 303 -1.03 13.10 3.54
CA VAL A 303 -1.14 11.68 3.21
C VAL A 303 0.24 11.18 2.80
N GLY A 304 0.69 10.08 3.40
CA GLY A 304 1.95 9.44 3.04
C GLY A 304 1.83 7.96 2.71
N GLY A 305 2.97 7.27 2.65
CA GLY A 305 3.13 5.95 2.03
C GLY A 305 3.12 6.04 0.50
N HIS A 306 3.40 4.97 -0.24
CA HIS A 306 3.39 5.04 -1.72
C HIS A 306 1.97 5.02 -2.31
N CYS A 307 1.05 4.27 -1.71
CA CYS A 307 -0.24 3.93 -2.36
C CYS A 307 -1.09 5.15 -2.75
N ILE A 308 -1.22 6.14 -1.86
CA ILE A 308 -2.12 7.28 -2.10
C ILE A 308 -1.42 8.45 -2.79
N PRO A 309 -0.20 8.85 -2.37
CA PRO A 309 0.56 9.91 -3.03
C PRO A 309 1.05 9.54 -4.43
N CYS A 310 1.27 8.26 -4.74
CA CYS A 310 1.83 7.85 -6.04
C CYS A 310 0.77 7.28 -7.00
N ASP A 311 -0.07 6.33 -6.55
CA ASP A 311 -0.86 5.52 -7.50
C ASP A 311 -1.83 6.32 -8.38
N PRO A 312 -2.54 7.34 -7.88
CA PRO A 312 -3.41 8.18 -8.71
C PRO A 312 -2.66 8.82 -9.89
N HIS A 313 -1.36 9.10 -9.75
CA HIS A 313 -0.55 9.68 -10.82
C HIS A 313 -0.29 8.72 -11.98
N TYR A 314 -0.34 7.39 -11.80
CA TYR A 314 -0.30 6.47 -12.95
C TYR A 314 -1.44 6.72 -13.93
N LEU A 315 -2.66 6.90 -13.41
CA LEU A 315 -3.82 7.18 -14.24
C LEU A 315 -3.74 8.59 -14.82
N LEU A 316 -3.42 9.61 -14.00
CA LEU A 316 -3.30 10.99 -14.48
C LEU A 316 -2.23 11.12 -15.58
N TRP A 317 -1.07 10.50 -15.41
CA TRP A 317 -0.02 10.44 -16.41
C TRP A 317 -0.55 9.87 -17.73
N GLN A 318 -1.21 8.71 -17.69
CA GLN A 318 -1.76 8.07 -18.88
C GLN A 318 -2.87 8.90 -19.56
N LEU A 319 -3.71 9.57 -18.77
CA LEU A 319 -4.80 10.41 -19.29
C LEU A 319 -4.27 11.70 -19.93
N ARG A 320 -3.19 12.28 -19.39
CA ARG A 320 -2.49 13.45 -19.99
C ARG A 320 -2.01 13.12 -21.40
N GLU A 321 -1.38 11.97 -21.61
CA GLU A 321 -0.95 11.53 -22.95
C GLU A 321 -2.13 11.36 -23.94
N LYS A 322 -3.29 10.97 -23.42
CA LYS A 322 -4.52 10.79 -24.21
C LYS A 322 -5.35 12.08 -24.37
N GLY A 323 -4.93 13.19 -23.78
CA GLY A 323 -5.68 14.45 -23.79
C GLY A 323 -7.02 14.39 -23.05
N VAL A 324 -7.15 13.50 -22.06
CA VAL A 324 -8.38 13.33 -21.25
C VAL A 324 -8.18 13.99 -19.89
N ALA A 325 -9.13 14.84 -19.50
CA ALA A 325 -9.08 15.52 -18.20
C ALA A 325 -9.74 14.69 -17.08
N ALA A 326 -9.19 14.78 -15.86
CA ALA A 326 -9.72 14.13 -14.67
C ALA A 326 -9.80 15.12 -13.49
N PRO A 327 -10.62 16.19 -13.58
CA PRO A 327 -10.53 17.36 -12.70
C PRO A 327 -10.73 17.06 -11.21
N VAL A 328 -11.57 16.06 -10.88
CA VAL A 328 -11.79 15.65 -9.48
C VAL A 328 -10.53 15.01 -8.89
N ILE A 329 -9.86 14.17 -9.68
CA ILE A 329 -8.64 13.48 -9.24
C ILE A 329 -7.50 14.50 -9.13
N ASP A 330 -7.34 15.36 -10.14
CA ASP A 330 -6.33 16.42 -10.14
C ASP A 330 -6.46 17.34 -8.91
N GLN A 331 -7.69 17.78 -8.61
CA GLN A 331 -7.93 18.65 -7.47
C GLN A 331 -7.69 17.94 -6.13
N ALA A 332 -8.07 16.67 -6.01
CA ALA A 332 -7.82 15.89 -4.79
C ALA A 332 -6.32 15.72 -4.53
N MET A 333 -5.55 15.35 -5.56
CA MET A 333 -4.10 15.20 -5.44
C MET A 333 -3.41 16.53 -5.10
N ARG A 334 -3.81 17.63 -5.77
CA ARG A 334 -3.32 18.97 -5.44
C ARG A 334 -3.63 19.37 -3.99
N SER A 335 -4.83 19.05 -3.50
CA SER A 335 -5.22 19.34 -2.12
C SER A 335 -4.37 18.56 -1.11
N ILE A 336 -4.09 17.28 -1.40
CA ILE A 336 -3.20 16.44 -0.59
C ILE A 336 -1.77 17.01 -0.57
N ASP A 337 -1.22 17.37 -1.73
CA ASP A 337 0.14 17.92 -1.84
C ASP A 337 0.30 19.25 -1.08
N LEU A 338 -0.75 20.07 -1.01
CA LEU A 338 -0.73 21.37 -0.33
C LEU A 338 -0.99 21.28 1.18
N ARG A 339 -1.38 20.11 1.71
CA ARG A 339 -1.76 19.96 3.12
C ARG A 339 -0.59 20.22 4.09
N PRO A 340 0.64 19.72 3.86
CA PRO A 340 1.80 20.08 4.68
C PRO A 340 1.99 21.59 4.87
N ASP A 341 1.84 22.38 3.80
CA ASP A 341 2.00 23.85 3.87
C ASP A 341 0.90 24.51 4.72
N GLN A 342 -0.30 23.92 4.79
CA GLN A 342 -1.35 24.41 5.70
C GLN A 342 -0.95 24.19 7.15
N VAL A 343 -0.35 23.03 7.50
CA VAL A 343 0.18 22.76 8.84
C VAL A 343 1.26 23.77 9.21
N VAL A 344 2.19 24.06 8.29
CA VAL A 344 3.25 25.07 8.49
C VAL A 344 2.64 26.46 8.78
N ARG A 345 1.68 26.92 7.98
CA ARG A 345 1.00 28.21 8.20
C ARG A 345 0.24 28.27 9.52
N ARG A 346 -0.36 27.15 9.93
CA ARG A 346 -1.05 27.06 11.22
C ARG A 346 -0.08 27.19 12.38
N ALA A 347 1.04 26.45 12.33
CA ALA A 347 2.10 26.53 13.32
C ALA A 347 2.66 27.96 13.45
N GLU A 348 2.95 28.62 12.33
CA GLU A 348 3.38 30.02 12.30
C GLU A 348 2.36 30.96 12.96
N SER A 349 1.08 30.79 12.63
CA SER A 349 -0.01 31.59 13.22
C SER A 349 -0.13 31.40 14.73
N MET A 350 0.09 30.17 15.23
CA MET A 350 0.05 29.87 16.66
C MET A 350 1.23 30.49 17.42
N LEU A 351 2.45 30.39 16.87
CA LEU A 351 3.64 31.02 17.43
C LEU A 351 3.44 32.54 17.51
N ALA A 352 2.98 33.16 16.41
CA ALA A 352 2.71 34.59 16.36
C ALA A 352 1.64 35.03 17.38
N ALA A 353 0.58 34.24 17.56
CA ALA A 353 -0.47 34.51 18.55
C ALA A 353 0.04 34.43 20.01
N ALA A 354 1.08 33.65 20.28
CA ALA A 354 1.78 33.62 21.57
C ALA A 354 2.83 34.74 21.73
N GLY A 355 3.09 35.53 20.69
CA GLY A 355 4.13 36.56 20.70
C GLY A 355 5.54 36.01 20.43
N THR A 356 5.66 34.77 19.98
CA THR A 356 6.92 34.15 19.56
C THR A 356 7.09 34.32 18.05
N GLY A 357 8.19 34.95 17.62
CA GLY A 357 8.52 35.04 16.20
C GLY A 357 9.01 33.69 15.65
N ALA A 358 8.75 33.39 14.38
CA ALA A 358 9.16 32.11 13.78
C ALA A 358 10.69 31.88 13.81
N ILE A 359 11.49 32.94 13.61
CA ILE A 359 12.95 32.84 13.62
C ILE A 359 13.44 32.51 15.04
N GLY A 360 14.07 31.35 15.19
CA GLY A 360 14.62 30.86 16.45
C GLY A 360 13.59 30.22 17.38
N ALA A 361 12.30 30.17 17.00
CA ALA A 361 11.32 29.40 17.75
C ALA A 361 11.71 27.92 17.77
N ARG A 362 11.54 27.27 18.92
CA ARG A 362 11.86 25.85 19.11
C ARG A 362 10.59 25.03 18.96
N VAL A 363 10.55 24.22 17.91
CA VAL A 363 9.39 23.38 17.60
C VAL A 363 9.78 21.91 17.65
N LEU A 364 8.98 21.11 18.35
CA LEU A 364 9.14 19.66 18.38
C LEU A 364 8.03 18.97 17.56
N MET A 365 8.43 18.20 16.56
CA MET A 365 7.55 17.31 15.79
C MET A 365 7.40 15.96 16.52
N ALA A 366 6.21 15.63 17.00
CA ALA A 366 5.92 14.34 17.63
C ALA A 366 5.49 13.32 16.55
N GLY A 367 6.42 12.43 16.20
CA GLY A 367 6.29 11.41 15.16
C GLY A 367 6.65 11.92 13.76
N VAL A 368 7.35 11.09 13.00
CA VAL A 368 7.73 11.38 11.60
C VAL A 368 7.39 10.25 10.62
N SER A 369 7.00 9.09 11.13
CA SER A 369 6.48 8.00 10.31
C SER A 369 5.21 8.42 9.56
N TYR A 370 4.98 7.90 8.36
CA TYR A 370 3.79 8.29 7.58
C TYR A 370 2.47 7.74 8.17
N LYS A 371 2.56 6.68 8.98
CA LYS A 371 1.45 6.00 9.65
C LYS A 371 1.88 5.52 11.04
N ALA A 372 0.95 5.55 11.99
CA ALA A 372 1.16 5.02 13.33
C ALA A 372 1.48 3.51 13.28
N GLY A 373 2.40 3.09 14.15
CA GLY A 373 2.77 1.67 14.31
C GLY A 373 3.73 1.09 13.27
N VAL A 374 4.22 1.88 12.30
CA VAL A 374 5.19 1.42 11.29
C VAL A 374 6.46 2.26 11.30
N ARG A 375 7.61 1.66 10.95
CA ARG A 375 8.89 2.33 10.76
C ARG A 375 9.08 2.68 9.28
N ASP A 376 8.33 3.68 8.80
CA ASP A 376 8.31 3.98 7.37
C ASP A 376 8.11 5.48 7.11
N LEU A 377 9.04 6.06 6.34
CA LEU A 377 9.11 7.48 6.01
C LEU A 377 8.69 7.79 4.59
N ARG A 378 8.35 6.77 3.79
CA ARG A 378 8.01 6.96 2.37
C ARG A 378 6.84 7.94 2.22
N GLU A 379 7.06 9.01 1.47
CA GLU A 379 6.11 10.12 1.28
C GLU A 379 5.55 10.70 2.61
N SER A 380 6.28 10.61 3.73
CA SER A 380 5.76 11.10 5.01
C SER A 380 5.55 12.62 4.97
N PRO A 381 4.35 13.14 5.32
CA PRO A 381 4.09 14.57 5.31
C PRO A 381 4.86 15.32 6.42
N ALA A 382 5.43 14.63 7.41
CA ALA A 382 6.28 15.25 8.41
C ALA A 382 7.52 15.92 7.79
N LEU A 383 8.10 15.30 6.76
CA LEU A 383 9.33 15.78 6.13
C LEU A 383 9.15 17.15 5.45
N PRO A 384 8.15 17.37 4.57
CA PRO A 384 7.89 18.71 4.02
C PRO A 384 7.44 19.72 5.09
N ILE A 385 6.75 19.30 6.17
CA ILE A 385 6.41 20.20 7.28
C ILE A 385 7.67 20.69 8.00
N ILE A 386 8.58 19.77 8.37
CA ILE A 386 9.86 20.11 9.00
C ILE A 386 10.65 21.04 8.08
N ALA A 387 10.80 20.68 6.80
CA ALA A 387 11.52 21.51 5.84
C ALA A 387 10.88 22.91 5.67
N GLY A 388 9.55 23.00 5.67
CA GLY A 388 8.81 24.25 5.61
C GLY A 388 9.08 25.17 6.79
N LEU A 389 9.03 24.63 8.01
CA LEU A 389 9.33 25.37 9.24
C LEU A 389 10.80 25.80 9.31
N THR A 390 11.73 24.91 8.94
CA THR A 390 13.17 25.24 8.87
C THR A 390 13.44 26.40 7.91
N ARG A 391 12.74 26.47 6.76
CA ARG A 391 12.84 27.61 5.83
C ARG A 391 12.36 28.94 6.44
N LEU A 392 11.45 28.91 7.41
CA LEU A 392 11.00 30.09 8.16
C LEU A 392 11.96 30.49 9.29
N GLY A 393 13.06 29.74 9.48
CA GLY A 393 14.05 29.99 10.53
C GLY A 393 13.71 29.38 11.89
N VAL A 394 12.73 28.47 11.94
CA VAL A 394 12.37 27.70 13.15
C VAL A 394 13.46 26.65 13.44
N ASP A 395 13.85 26.49 14.71
CA ASP A 395 14.66 25.35 15.18
C ASP A 395 13.73 24.14 15.39
N VAL A 396 13.63 23.32 14.36
CA VAL A 396 12.76 22.14 14.36
C VAL A 396 13.53 20.91 14.80
N ARG A 397 13.04 20.25 15.84
CA ARG A 397 13.45 18.91 16.27
C ARG A 397 12.29 17.95 16.09
N TYR A 398 12.56 16.65 16.14
CA TYR A 398 11.51 15.65 16.12
C TYR A 398 11.76 14.56 17.15
N HIS A 399 10.69 13.94 17.65
CA HIS A 399 10.75 12.76 18.49
C HIS A 399 9.87 11.68 17.86
N ASP A 400 10.47 10.57 17.44
CA ASP A 400 9.77 9.38 16.96
C ASP A 400 10.46 8.14 17.55
N PRO A 401 9.73 7.29 18.31
CA PRO A 401 10.34 6.16 19.00
C PRO A 401 10.79 5.03 18.05
N LEU A 402 10.33 5.03 16.81
CA LEU A 402 10.66 4.00 15.82
C LEU A 402 11.75 4.46 14.84
N ILE A 403 11.99 5.77 14.71
CA ILE A 403 12.87 6.38 13.72
C ILE A 403 13.97 7.22 14.39
N GLY A 404 15.21 6.73 14.37
CA GLY A 404 16.35 7.42 14.98
C GLY A 404 16.95 8.56 14.15
N GLU A 405 16.80 8.52 12.82
CA GLU A 405 17.35 9.50 11.89
C GLU A 405 16.43 9.66 10.67
N VAL A 406 16.30 10.89 10.16
CA VAL A 406 15.61 11.19 8.91
C VAL A 406 16.51 11.98 7.97
N GLU A 407 16.29 11.79 6.67
CA GLU A 407 16.81 12.65 5.62
C GLU A 407 15.67 13.56 5.13
N LEU A 408 15.93 14.86 5.07
CA LEU A 408 14.98 15.87 4.62
C LEU A 408 15.05 16.04 3.09
N PRO A 409 14.04 16.66 2.46
CA PRO A 409 14.01 16.86 1.00
C PRO A 409 15.19 17.65 0.43
N ASP A 410 15.90 18.43 1.24
CA ASP A 410 17.11 19.16 0.84
C ASP A 410 18.42 18.37 1.04
N GLY A 411 18.31 17.09 1.42
CA GLY A 411 19.43 16.19 1.70
C GLY A 411 20.05 16.37 3.08
N SER A 412 19.56 17.31 3.90
CA SER A 412 20.02 17.45 5.28
C SER A 412 19.51 16.30 6.15
N ARG A 413 20.27 15.94 7.19
CA ARG A 413 19.93 14.84 8.10
C ARG A 413 19.60 15.40 9.47
N LEU A 414 18.52 14.90 10.07
CA LEU A 414 18.14 15.19 11.44
C LEU A 414 18.14 13.91 12.26
N THR A 415 18.71 13.99 13.46
CA THR A 415 18.64 12.94 14.46
C THR A 415 17.48 13.21 15.41
N GLY A 416 16.77 12.15 15.81
CA GLY A 416 15.65 12.25 16.75
C GLY A 416 16.10 12.75 18.12
N GLU A 417 15.25 13.57 18.73
CA GLU A 417 15.39 14.04 20.11
C GLU A 417 15.03 12.89 21.07
N PRO A 418 15.99 12.31 21.83
CA PRO A 418 15.70 11.20 22.72
C PRO A 418 14.82 11.59 23.91
N GLU A 419 14.93 12.83 24.41
CA GLU A 419 14.22 13.29 25.60
C GLU A 419 13.31 14.47 25.26
N PRO A 420 12.04 14.22 24.88
CA PRO A 420 11.12 15.32 24.53
C PRO A 420 10.65 16.12 25.76
N ARG A 421 10.82 15.57 26.98
CA ARG A 421 10.42 16.18 28.26
C ARG A 421 11.42 17.23 28.74
N GLY A 422 10.90 18.29 29.35
CA GLY A 422 11.71 19.25 30.13
C GLY A 422 12.52 20.24 29.29
N ALA A 423 12.38 20.22 27.97
CA ALA A 423 12.91 21.24 27.08
C ALA A 423 11.89 22.38 26.88
N ASP A 424 12.39 23.61 26.78
CA ASP A 424 11.58 24.81 26.48
C ASP A 424 11.16 24.83 25.00
N TRP A 425 10.16 24.03 24.64
CA TRP A 425 9.51 24.05 23.33
C TRP A 425 8.49 25.19 23.29
N ASP A 426 8.55 26.01 22.25
CA ASP A 426 7.53 27.03 21.98
C ASP A 426 6.24 26.39 21.46
N LEU A 427 6.38 25.30 20.67
CA LEU A 427 5.26 24.56 20.08
C LEU A 427 5.62 23.08 19.89
N VAL A 428 4.67 22.19 20.21
CA VAL A 428 4.70 20.79 19.77
C VAL A 428 3.70 20.59 18.63
N ILE A 429 4.13 19.97 17.54
CA ILE A 429 3.25 19.53 16.45
C ILE A 429 3.08 18.02 16.57
N VAL A 430 1.87 17.57 16.87
CA VAL A 430 1.54 16.14 16.93
C VAL A 430 1.20 15.68 15.52
N HIS A 431 2.07 14.84 14.95
CA HIS A 431 1.94 14.33 13.57
C HIS A 431 1.63 12.83 13.55
N THR A 432 2.35 12.02 14.33
CA THR A 432 2.13 10.57 14.38
C THR A 432 2.34 10.03 15.78
N VAL A 433 1.28 9.42 16.33
CA VAL A 433 1.25 8.84 17.66
C VAL A 433 1.35 7.33 17.54
N HIS A 434 2.49 6.76 17.90
CA HIS A 434 2.69 5.31 17.84
C HIS A 434 1.98 4.62 19.03
N PRO A 435 1.24 3.52 18.80
CA PRO A 435 0.63 2.76 19.89
C PRO A 435 1.68 2.25 20.89
N GLY A 436 1.37 2.30 22.17
CA GLY A 436 2.23 1.77 23.24
C GLY A 436 3.38 2.69 23.69
N PHE A 437 3.49 3.89 23.13
CA PHE A 437 4.47 4.90 23.55
C PHE A 437 3.81 6.05 24.32
N ASP A 438 4.59 6.68 25.20
CA ASP A 438 4.14 7.77 26.05
C ASP A 438 4.30 9.13 25.36
N TYR A 439 3.17 9.82 25.17
CA TYR A 439 3.09 11.16 24.59
C TYR A 439 2.53 12.20 25.57
N ALA A 440 2.35 11.86 26.84
CA ALA A 440 1.76 12.76 27.84
C ALA A 440 2.59 14.05 28.01
N TRP A 441 3.90 13.98 27.74
CA TRP A 441 4.81 15.13 27.74
C TRP A 441 4.40 16.26 26.79
N ALA A 442 3.67 15.96 25.72
CA ALA A 442 3.20 17.00 24.80
C ALA A 442 2.17 17.91 25.50
N GLY A 443 1.39 17.37 26.44
CA GLY A 443 0.44 18.13 27.25
C GLY A 443 1.08 19.12 28.22
N ASP A 444 2.36 18.93 28.56
CA ASP A 444 3.11 19.86 29.41
C ASP A 444 3.58 21.09 28.63
N CYS A 445 3.52 21.05 27.29
CA CYS A 445 3.99 22.14 26.43
C CYS A 445 2.95 23.28 26.34
N PRO A 446 3.38 24.56 26.32
CA PRO A 446 2.46 25.70 26.31
C PRO A 446 1.53 25.73 25.09
N GLN A 447 2.05 25.33 23.92
CA GLN A 447 1.28 25.24 22.70
C GLN A 447 1.40 23.84 22.09
N VAL A 448 0.26 23.30 21.66
CA VAL A 448 0.17 22.02 20.96
C VAL A 448 -0.68 22.19 19.72
N LEU A 449 -0.11 21.91 18.55
CA LEU A 449 -0.82 21.77 17.29
C LEU A 449 -1.05 20.28 17.02
N ASP A 450 -2.28 19.83 17.21
CA ASP A 450 -2.70 18.48 16.86
C ASP A 450 -3.08 18.40 15.38
N ALA A 451 -2.14 17.93 14.56
CA ALA A 451 -2.39 17.70 13.16
C ALA A 451 -3.09 16.37 12.87
N THR A 452 -3.22 15.48 13.88
CA THR A 452 -3.95 14.21 13.79
C THR A 452 -5.44 14.37 14.02
N TYR A 453 -5.86 15.49 14.63
CA TYR A 453 -7.21 15.77 15.13
C TYR A 453 -7.70 14.77 16.21
N GLN A 454 -6.88 13.82 16.63
CA GLN A 454 -7.27 12.70 17.49
C GLN A 454 -6.47 12.66 18.80
N PHE A 455 -5.63 13.67 19.06
CA PHE A 455 -4.74 13.66 20.21
C PHE A 455 -5.43 14.17 21.48
N ASP A 456 -5.81 13.30 22.41
CA ASP A 456 -6.59 13.67 23.60
C ASP A 456 -5.75 14.08 24.83
N LEU A 457 -4.44 13.83 24.82
CA LEU A 457 -3.55 14.10 25.96
C LEU A 457 -3.20 15.58 26.17
N ALA A 458 -3.66 16.47 25.30
CA ALA A 458 -3.51 17.93 25.43
C ALA A 458 -4.86 18.64 25.24
N PRO A 459 -5.60 18.98 26.32
CA PRO A 459 -6.91 19.62 26.21
C PRO A 459 -6.88 21.04 25.63
N HIS A 460 -5.77 21.76 25.77
CA HIS A 460 -5.55 23.11 25.24
C HIS A 460 -5.02 23.12 23.79
N ARG A 461 -4.90 21.94 23.17
CA ARG A 461 -4.43 21.82 21.78
C ARG A 461 -5.31 22.62 20.83
N GLN A 462 -4.69 23.06 19.75
CA GLN A 462 -5.39 23.54 18.57
C GLN A 462 -5.19 22.55 17.44
N VAL A 463 -6.10 22.54 16.47
CA VAL A 463 -5.98 21.72 15.26
C VAL A 463 -5.55 22.58 14.07
N VAL A 464 -5.16 21.91 12.97
CA VAL A 464 -4.73 22.52 11.69
C VAL A 464 -5.81 23.44 11.15
#